data_AF-A0A812GU29-F1
#
_entry.id   AF-A0A812GU29-F1
#
_cell.length_a   1.000
_cell.length_b   1.000
_cell.length_c   1.000
_cell.angle_alpha   90.00
_cell.angle_beta   90.00
_cell.angle_gamma   90.00
#
_symmetry.space_group_name_H-M   'P 1'
#
loop_
_entity.id
_entity.type
_entity.pdbx_description
1 polymer ?
#
loop_
_entity_poly.entity_id
_entity_poly.type
_entity_poly.pdbx_seq_one_letter_code
_entity_poly.pdbx_strand_id
1 'polypeptide(L)'
;MFPHYASGTTGSCLAGAYRTAAELYCTPFLSVLPPFYGHRLYVAAMKKRISETIGERGKNVDHILFSFHGVPEEQCSRTDTTKSFCNKSASCCSMLQKENRNCYRAQCFETARLLAYELGLEDGRWSIGFQSRLTLRGTIEWIKPYTDEGFVELAKKGVKKLAVVAPSFTADCVETLEELGITGREDFEAAGGEELVVIPCLNSSEHWVKNLAQIVREHIAETARDPIDAIQTSRARQPGFEEMEEDSLQTAAQSNFQRAARG
;
A
#
# COMPACT_ATOMS: atom_id res chain seq x y z
N MET A 1 -6.92 -4.04 3.51
CA MET A 1 -6.32 -2.84 2.90
C MET A 1 -4.83 -3.11 2.71
N PHE A 2 -4.29 -2.81 1.53
CA PHE A 2 -2.94 -3.22 1.15
C PHE A 2 -2.12 -1.99 0.72
N PRO A 3 -0.99 -1.67 1.38
CA PRO A 3 -0.13 -0.57 0.96
C PRO A 3 0.52 -0.83 -0.41
N HIS A 4 0.83 -2.10 -0.70
CA HIS A 4 1.46 -2.57 -1.92
C HIS A 4 0.43 -3.22 -2.86
N TYR A 5 0.68 -3.17 -4.16
CA TYR A 5 -0.11 -3.88 -5.16
C TYR A 5 0.28 -5.35 -5.22
N ALA A 6 -0.69 -6.24 -5.08
CA ALA A 6 -0.58 -7.62 -5.51
C ALA A 6 -1.87 -8.04 -6.23
N SER A 7 -1.74 -8.85 -7.28
CA SER A 7 -2.88 -9.30 -8.09
C SER A 7 -3.85 -10.15 -7.25
N GLY A 8 -3.33 -10.99 -6.35
CA GLY A 8 -4.15 -11.81 -5.45
C GLY A 8 -4.91 -11.01 -4.38
N THR A 9 -4.54 -9.76 -4.12
CA THR A 9 -5.16 -8.90 -3.10
C THR A 9 -5.87 -7.73 -3.75
N THR A 10 -5.18 -6.60 -3.94
CA THR A 10 -5.70 -5.37 -4.57
C THR A 10 -6.34 -5.66 -5.92
N GLY A 11 -5.69 -6.44 -6.78
CA GLY A 11 -6.23 -6.79 -8.10
C GLY A 11 -7.57 -7.51 -8.02
N SER A 12 -7.68 -8.53 -7.17
CA SER A 12 -8.89 -9.31 -6.96
C SER A 12 -10.03 -8.47 -6.37
N CYS A 13 -9.74 -7.66 -5.34
CA CYS A 13 -10.72 -6.75 -4.72
C CYS A 13 -11.28 -5.75 -5.74
N LEU A 14 -10.42 -5.13 -6.54
CA LEU A 14 -10.83 -4.17 -7.57
C LEU A 14 -11.65 -4.83 -8.68
N ALA A 15 -11.25 -6.02 -9.14
CA ALA A 15 -12.02 -6.77 -10.13
C ALA A 15 -13.42 -7.11 -9.62
N GLY A 16 -13.54 -7.46 -8.32
CA GLY A 16 -14.84 -7.66 -7.66
C GLY A 16 -15.67 -6.37 -7.66
N ALA A 17 -15.11 -5.27 -7.17
CA ALA A 17 -15.80 -3.98 -7.12
C ALA A 17 -16.30 -3.52 -8.49
N TYR A 18 -15.48 -3.67 -9.54
CA TYR A 18 -15.86 -3.29 -10.90
C TYR A 18 -16.96 -4.17 -11.47
N ARG A 19 -16.92 -5.48 -11.25
CA ARG A 19 -18.00 -6.38 -11.68
C ARG A 19 -19.32 -6.01 -11.00
N THR A 20 -19.31 -5.81 -9.68
CA THR A 20 -20.51 -5.42 -8.94
C THR A 20 -21.04 -4.06 -9.37
N ALA A 21 -20.16 -3.08 -9.62
CA ALA A 21 -20.58 -1.76 -10.10
C ALA A 21 -21.25 -1.83 -11.49
N ALA A 22 -20.77 -2.70 -12.37
CA ALA A 22 -21.33 -2.89 -13.71
C ALA A 22 -22.75 -3.52 -13.70
N GLU A 23 -23.15 -4.18 -12.61
CA GLU A 23 -24.49 -4.76 -12.44
C GLU A 23 -25.54 -3.73 -11.97
N LEU A 24 -25.11 -2.56 -11.50
CA LEU A 24 -26.02 -1.51 -11.02
C LEU A 24 -26.67 -0.77 -12.19
N TYR A 25 -28.00 -0.54 -12.11
CA TYR A 25 -28.78 0.20 -13.11
C TYR A 25 -28.17 1.57 -13.43
N CYS A 26 -27.77 2.30 -12.39
CA CYS A 26 -26.91 3.48 -12.51
C CYS A 26 -25.49 3.08 -12.15
N THR A 27 -24.66 2.75 -13.15
CA THR A 27 -23.26 2.38 -12.93
C THR A 27 -22.49 3.55 -12.29
N PRO A 28 -21.90 3.37 -11.09
CA PRO A 28 -21.21 4.45 -10.40
C PRO A 28 -19.82 4.73 -10.99
N PHE A 29 -19.37 5.97 -10.88
CA PHE A 29 -17.96 6.34 -11.08
C PHE A 29 -17.17 5.98 -9.82
N LEU A 30 -16.18 5.10 -9.96
CA LEU A 30 -15.35 4.65 -8.85
C LEU A 30 -14.00 5.39 -8.84
N SER A 31 -13.63 5.97 -7.71
CA SER A 31 -12.26 6.44 -7.44
C SER A 31 -11.52 5.40 -6.62
N VAL A 32 -10.31 5.04 -7.05
CA VAL A 32 -9.50 4.00 -6.41
C VAL A 32 -8.17 4.61 -5.97
N LEU A 33 -7.92 4.57 -4.66
CA LEU A 33 -6.64 4.95 -4.10
C LEU A 33 -5.56 3.98 -4.62
N PRO A 34 -4.52 4.47 -5.33
CA PRO A 34 -3.42 3.62 -5.77
C PRO A 34 -2.61 3.08 -4.59
N PRO A 35 -1.72 2.10 -4.81
CA PRO A 35 -0.79 1.64 -3.78
C PRO A 35 -0.05 2.80 -3.13
N PHE A 36 -0.10 2.87 -1.80
CA PHE A 36 0.41 3.99 -0.99
C PHE A 36 1.66 3.62 -0.18
N TYR A 37 2.35 2.54 -0.55
CA TYR A 37 3.56 2.02 0.10
C TYR A 37 4.66 3.07 0.34
N GLY A 38 4.78 4.07 -0.55
CA GLY A 38 5.74 5.16 -0.44
C GLY A 38 5.14 6.49 0.05
N HIS A 39 3.87 6.50 0.45
CA HIS A 39 3.21 7.72 0.87
C HIS A 39 3.79 8.23 2.20
N ARG A 40 4.19 9.51 2.25
CA ARG A 40 4.85 10.12 3.43
C ARG A 40 4.13 9.85 4.76
N LEU A 41 2.79 9.91 4.75
CA LEU A 41 1.96 9.70 5.95
C LEU A 41 1.89 8.23 6.38
N TYR A 42 2.03 7.29 5.45
CA TYR A 42 2.13 5.86 5.75
C TYR A 42 3.50 5.56 6.37
N VAL A 43 4.58 6.02 5.72
CA VAL A 43 5.96 5.84 6.22
C VAL A 43 6.13 6.48 7.60
N ALA A 44 5.58 7.68 7.81
CA ALA A 44 5.60 8.35 9.12
C ALA A 44 4.87 7.56 10.22
N ALA A 45 3.71 6.95 9.90
CA ALA A 45 2.98 6.13 10.86
C ALA A 45 3.76 4.87 11.24
N MET A 46 4.39 4.21 10.26
CA MET A 46 5.25 3.05 10.48
C MET A 46 6.49 3.41 11.30
N LYS A 47 7.19 4.50 10.95
CA LYS A 47 8.32 5.03 11.72
C LYS A 47 7.94 5.23 13.18
N LYS A 48 6.82 5.94 13.43
CA LYS A 48 6.34 6.19 14.80
C LYS A 48 6.11 4.88 15.56
N ARG A 49 5.43 3.91 14.93
CA ARG A 49 5.16 2.60 15.55
C ARG A 49 6.46 1.84 15.86
N ILE A 50 7.40 1.80 14.92
CA ILE A 50 8.71 1.14 15.10
C ILE A 50 9.49 1.81 16.23
N SER A 51 9.63 3.14 16.20
CA SER A 51 10.36 3.90 17.23
C SER A 51 9.75 3.76 18.62
N GLU A 52 8.42 3.65 18.75
CA GLU A 52 7.76 3.40 20.03
C GLU A 52 8.10 2.03 20.63
N THR A 53 8.33 1.02 19.79
CA THR A 53 8.60 -0.35 20.25
C THR A 53 10.08 -0.59 20.53
N ILE A 54 10.98 -0.11 19.67
CA ILE A 54 12.42 -0.41 19.76
C ILE A 54 13.31 0.82 19.96
N GLY A 55 12.70 1.96 20.26
CA GLY A 55 13.38 3.23 20.49
C GLY A 55 13.80 3.93 19.20
N GLU A 56 14.17 5.21 19.34
CA GLU A 56 14.67 6.02 18.24
C GLU A 56 15.85 5.36 17.53
N ARG A 57 15.84 5.39 16.20
CA ARG A 57 16.83 4.76 15.31
C ARG A 57 17.04 3.26 15.57
N GLY A 58 16.08 2.57 16.19
CA GLY A 58 16.19 1.15 16.53
C GLY A 58 17.31 0.84 17.53
N LYS A 59 17.57 1.75 18.46
CA LYS A 59 18.68 1.65 19.43
C LYS A 59 18.59 0.46 20.40
N ASN A 60 17.41 -0.17 20.55
CA ASN A 60 17.21 -1.28 21.50
C ASN A 60 17.41 -2.66 20.88
N VAL A 61 17.70 -2.74 19.58
CA VAL A 61 17.94 -3.99 18.85
C VAL A 61 19.25 -3.89 18.09
N ASP A 62 19.80 -5.01 17.62
CA ASP A 62 21.00 -5.03 16.79
C ASP A 62 20.64 -4.83 15.32
N HIS A 63 19.53 -5.44 14.89
CA HIS A 63 19.10 -5.47 13.48
C HIS A 63 17.58 -5.34 13.33
N ILE A 64 17.13 -4.83 12.18
CA ILE A 64 15.70 -4.76 11.80
C ILE A 64 15.47 -5.55 10.51
N LEU A 65 14.63 -6.59 10.56
CA LEU A 65 14.17 -7.33 9.40
C LEU A 65 12.79 -6.83 8.95
N PHE A 66 12.72 -6.21 7.78
CA PHE A 66 11.45 -5.87 7.12
C PHE A 66 10.94 -7.11 6.38
N SER A 67 10.00 -7.83 7.00
CA SER A 67 9.37 -9.02 6.45
C SER A 67 8.09 -8.65 5.69
N PHE A 68 7.99 -9.01 4.42
CA PHE A 68 6.79 -8.81 3.61
C PHE A 68 6.15 -10.16 3.30
N HIS A 69 4.84 -10.20 3.03
CA HIS A 69 4.24 -11.45 2.57
C HIS A 69 4.81 -11.85 1.20
N GLY A 70 5.22 -13.10 1.07
CA GLY A 70 5.73 -13.69 -0.16
C GLY A 70 4.64 -13.81 -1.20
N VAL A 71 5.04 -13.78 -2.47
CA VAL A 71 4.17 -14.09 -3.61
C VAL A 71 4.95 -14.95 -4.62
N PRO A 72 4.27 -15.69 -5.50
CA PRO A 72 4.93 -16.35 -6.62
C PRO A 72 5.74 -15.36 -7.47
N GLU A 73 6.93 -15.77 -7.92
CA GLU A 73 7.81 -14.99 -8.80
C GLU A 73 7.07 -14.54 -10.07
N GLU A 74 6.20 -15.43 -10.58
CA GLU A 74 5.36 -15.16 -11.75
C GLU A 74 4.43 -13.96 -11.56
N GLN A 75 3.92 -13.74 -10.33
CA GLN A 75 3.08 -12.57 -10.08
C GLN A 75 3.84 -11.27 -10.33
N CYS A 76 5.12 -11.21 -9.96
CA CYS A 76 5.95 -10.03 -10.18
C CYS A 76 6.32 -9.89 -11.66
N SER A 77 6.79 -10.97 -12.31
CA SER A 77 7.23 -10.92 -13.71
C SER A 77 6.11 -10.58 -14.70
N ARG A 78 4.86 -10.99 -14.43
CA ARG A 78 3.70 -10.66 -15.26
C ARG A 78 3.33 -9.17 -15.25
N THR A 79 3.82 -8.39 -14.29
CA THR A 79 3.57 -6.94 -14.25
C THR A 79 4.47 -6.16 -15.21
N ASP A 80 5.59 -6.75 -15.65
CA ASP A 80 6.45 -6.19 -16.68
C ASP A 80 5.89 -6.51 -18.07
N THR A 81 5.09 -5.59 -18.62
CA THR A 81 4.52 -5.73 -19.96
C THR A 81 5.57 -5.66 -21.08
N THR A 82 6.75 -5.10 -20.80
CA THR A 82 7.84 -4.98 -21.79
C THR A 82 8.63 -6.28 -21.92
N LYS A 83 8.59 -7.15 -20.90
CA LYS A 83 9.42 -8.37 -20.76
C LYS A 83 10.93 -8.11 -20.82
N SER A 84 11.32 -6.84 -20.69
CA SER A 84 12.69 -6.36 -20.86
C SER A 84 13.29 -5.80 -19.56
N PHE A 85 12.55 -5.87 -18.46
CA PHE A 85 12.95 -5.27 -17.19
C PHE A 85 13.05 -6.29 -16.06
N CYS A 86 11.98 -7.06 -15.79
CA CYS A 86 11.97 -8.01 -14.67
C CYS A 86 13.00 -9.12 -14.88
N ASN A 87 13.81 -9.38 -13.85
CA ASN A 87 14.90 -10.37 -13.84
C ASN A 87 15.92 -10.20 -14.98
N LYS A 88 16.03 -9.00 -15.57
CA LYS A 88 17.08 -8.68 -16.56
C LYS A 88 18.37 -8.16 -15.94
N SER A 89 18.31 -7.69 -14.70
CA SER A 89 19.46 -7.39 -13.87
C SER A 89 19.23 -7.90 -12.44
N ALA A 90 20.31 -8.18 -11.72
CA ALA A 90 20.25 -8.53 -10.30
C ALA A 90 19.63 -7.39 -9.45
N SER A 91 19.64 -6.16 -9.98
CA SER A 91 19.14 -4.95 -9.34
C SER A 91 17.80 -4.47 -9.92
N CYS A 92 17.02 -5.30 -10.62
CA CYS A 92 15.74 -4.84 -11.21
C CYS A 92 14.74 -4.28 -10.18
N CYS A 93 14.88 -4.63 -8.90
CA CYS A 93 14.09 -4.08 -7.79
C CYS A 93 14.83 -3.01 -6.97
N SER A 94 16.01 -2.56 -7.43
CA SER A 94 16.82 -1.56 -6.72
C SER A 94 16.23 -0.15 -6.78
N MET A 95 15.43 0.14 -7.79
CA MET A 95 14.75 1.41 -7.98
C MET A 95 13.39 1.19 -8.63
N LEU A 96 12.40 2.00 -8.21
CA LEU A 96 11.12 2.06 -8.90
C LEU A 96 11.20 2.95 -10.14
N GLN A 97 10.65 2.43 -11.21
CA GLN A 97 10.54 3.03 -12.53
C GLN A 97 9.15 2.75 -13.09
N LYS A 98 8.84 3.33 -14.24
CA LYS A 98 7.51 3.17 -14.85
C LYS A 98 7.22 1.71 -15.21
N GLU A 99 8.24 0.98 -15.61
CA GLU A 99 8.23 -0.40 -16.08
C GLU A 99 7.94 -1.41 -14.95
N ASN A 100 8.39 -1.13 -13.73
CA ASN A 100 8.17 -1.98 -12.55
C ASN A 100 7.22 -1.36 -11.51
N ARG A 101 6.49 -0.29 -11.85
CA ARG A 101 5.59 0.43 -10.93
C ARG A 101 4.56 -0.46 -10.22
N ASN A 102 4.16 -1.57 -10.86
CA ASN A 102 3.20 -2.53 -10.33
C ASN A 102 3.86 -3.81 -9.77
N CYS A 103 5.19 -3.92 -9.84
CA CYS A 103 5.93 -5.06 -9.32
C CYS A 103 5.91 -5.02 -7.79
N TYR A 104 5.19 -5.96 -7.17
CA TYR A 104 5.09 -6.07 -5.71
C TYR A 104 6.46 -6.08 -5.04
N ARG A 105 7.39 -6.92 -5.53
CA ARG A 105 8.76 -6.99 -4.98
C ARG A 105 9.43 -5.62 -5.01
N ALA A 106 9.38 -4.89 -6.12
CA ALA A 106 10.00 -3.55 -6.22
C ALA A 106 9.39 -2.55 -5.22
N GLN A 107 8.07 -2.60 -5.01
CA GLN A 107 7.39 -1.74 -4.03
C GLN A 107 7.78 -2.09 -2.58
N CYS A 108 7.95 -3.37 -2.24
CA CYS A 108 8.43 -3.81 -0.93
C CYS A 108 9.85 -3.30 -0.66
N PHE A 109 10.75 -3.46 -1.64
CA PHE A 109 12.11 -2.94 -1.57
C PHE A 109 12.14 -1.42 -1.36
N GLU A 110 11.28 -0.68 -2.06
CA GLU A 110 11.17 0.77 -1.86
C GLU A 110 10.72 1.12 -0.44
N THR A 111 9.69 0.43 0.06
CA THR A 111 9.15 0.69 1.40
C THR A 111 10.22 0.48 2.47
N ALA A 112 11.00 -0.59 2.37
CA ALA A 112 12.09 -0.86 3.30
C ALA A 112 13.17 0.23 3.24
N ARG A 113 13.55 0.72 2.05
CA ARG A 113 14.50 1.84 1.90
C ARG A 113 13.98 3.12 2.53
N LEU A 114 12.72 3.48 2.25
CA LEU A 114 12.09 4.67 2.81
C LEU A 114 12.02 4.60 4.32
N LEU A 115 11.65 3.43 4.88
CA LEU A 115 11.63 3.23 6.33
C LEU A 115 13.03 3.30 6.94
N ALA A 116 14.02 2.65 6.33
CA ALA A 116 15.41 2.70 6.80
C ALA A 116 15.95 4.14 6.80
N TYR A 117 15.69 4.89 5.73
CA TYR A 117 16.05 6.30 5.62
C TYR A 117 15.36 7.15 6.70
N GLU A 118 14.04 7.02 6.84
CA GLU A 118 13.25 7.80 7.80
C GLU A 118 13.58 7.48 9.26
N LEU A 119 13.94 6.23 9.55
CA LEU A 119 14.40 5.80 10.87
C LEU A 119 15.88 6.17 11.12
N GLY A 120 16.62 6.59 10.09
CA GLY A 120 18.05 6.89 10.19
C GLY A 120 18.89 5.65 10.51
N LEU A 121 18.54 4.51 9.90
CA LEU A 121 19.28 3.25 10.06
C LEU A 121 20.53 3.26 9.19
N GLU A 122 21.61 2.73 9.73
CA GLU A 122 22.87 2.52 9.01
C GLU A 122 22.77 1.28 8.10
N ASP A 123 23.52 1.28 7.00
CA ASP A 123 23.66 0.11 6.15
C ASP A 123 24.18 -1.08 6.96
N GLY A 124 23.60 -2.26 6.73
CA GLY A 124 23.93 -3.47 7.47
C GLY A 124 23.17 -3.66 8.79
N ARG A 125 22.43 -2.65 9.28
CA ARG A 125 21.53 -2.78 10.45
C ARG A 125 20.08 -3.11 10.09
N TRP A 126 19.81 -3.32 8.81
CA TRP A 126 18.51 -3.73 8.33
C TRP A 126 18.60 -4.65 7.12
N SER A 127 17.56 -5.46 6.91
CA SER A 127 17.42 -6.32 5.74
C SER A 127 15.95 -6.51 5.39
N ILE A 128 15.70 -7.17 4.26
CA ILE A 128 14.36 -7.50 3.78
C ILE A 128 14.23 -9.03 3.78
N GLY A 129 13.03 -9.52 4.06
CA GLY A 129 12.63 -10.91 3.91
C GLY A 129 11.22 -11.02 3.33
N PHE A 130 10.91 -12.16 2.73
CA PHE A 130 9.58 -12.54 2.31
C PHE A 130 9.12 -13.79 3.07
N GLN A 131 8.11 -13.63 3.92
CA GLN A 131 7.52 -14.69 4.73
C GLN A 131 6.38 -15.37 3.99
N SER A 132 5.95 -16.53 4.47
CA SER A 132 4.89 -17.33 3.89
C SER A 132 5.16 -17.77 2.44
N ARG A 133 5.09 -19.08 2.24
CA ARG A 133 5.22 -19.71 0.92
C ARG A 133 4.42 -20.99 0.93
N LEU A 134 3.45 -21.10 0.02
CA LEU A 134 2.74 -22.35 -0.19
C LEU A 134 3.54 -23.21 -1.16
N THR A 135 4.33 -24.12 -0.60
CA THR A 135 5.15 -25.09 -1.33
C THR A 135 4.36 -26.30 -1.82
N LEU A 136 3.01 -26.24 -1.76
CA LEU A 136 2.09 -27.37 -1.94
C LEU A 136 2.26 -28.19 -3.22
N ARG A 137 3.10 -27.77 -4.20
CA ARG A 137 3.50 -28.59 -5.36
C ARG A 137 4.93 -28.38 -5.88
N GLY A 138 5.89 -27.88 -5.10
CA GLY A 138 7.33 -27.85 -5.47
C GLY A 138 7.76 -27.19 -6.81
N THR A 139 6.83 -26.66 -7.61
CA THR A 139 7.05 -26.15 -8.97
C THR A 139 6.93 -24.64 -9.06
N ILE A 140 6.37 -23.99 -8.04
CA ILE A 140 6.16 -22.55 -8.01
C ILE A 140 7.33 -21.92 -7.28
N GLU A 141 8.13 -21.13 -8.00
CA GLU A 141 9.16 -20.29 -7.39
C GLU A 141 8.50 -19.08 -6.71
N TRP A 142 8.94 -18.80 -5.47
CA TRP A 142 8.50 -17.67 -4.67
C TRP A 142 9.60 -16.62 -4.61
N ILE A 143 9.20 -15.37 -4.40
CA ILE A 143 10.15 -14.27 -4.28
C ILE A 143 11.07 -14.44 -3.06
N LYS A 144 12.33 -14.05 -3.23
CA LYS A 144 13.42 -14.16 -2.25
C LYS A 144 13.95 -12.77 -1.86
N PRO A 145 14.65 -12.63 -0.72
CA PRO A 145 15.06 -13.67 0.24
C PRO A 145 13.94 -14.13 1.17
N TYR A 146 14.04 -15.32 1.76
CA TYR A 146 13.01 -15.86 2.65
C TYR A 146 13.22 -15.42 4.11
N THR A 147 12.14 -15.06 4.79
CA THR A 147 12.20 -14.54 6.17
C THR A 147 12.70 -15.58 7.17
N ASP A 148 12.27 -16.84 7.04
CA ASP A 148 12.67 -17.96 7.90
C ASP A 148 14.18 -18.23 7.82
N GLU A 149 14.72 -18.27 6.62
CA GLU A 149 16.17 -18.37 6.37
C GLU A 149 16.91 -17.13 6.94
N GLY A 150 16.30 -15.94 6.83
CA GLY A 150 16.83 -14.70 7.37
C GLY A 150 17.02 -14.71 8.90
N PHE A 151 16.10 -15.31 9.66
CA PHE A 151 16.24 -15.46 11.11
C PHE A 151 17.50 -16.24 11.47
N VAL A 152 17.68 -17.41 10.86
CA VAL A 152 18.83 -18.29 11.12
C VAL A 152 20.15 -17.62 10.69
N GLU A 153 20.17 -16.97 9.53
CA GLU A 153 21.36 -16.29 9.04
C GLU A 153 21.80 -15.13 9.92
N LEU A 154 20.85 -14.30 10.39
CA LEU A 154 21.16 -13.14 11.24
C LEU A 154 21.70 -13.59 12.60
N ALA A 155 21.09 -14.60 13.22
CA ALA A 155 21.57 -15.17 14.48
C ALA A 155 23.02 -15.70 14.33
N LYS A 156 23.30 -16.45 13.27
CA LYS A 156 24.65 -16.97 12.96
C LYS A 156 25.68 -15.87 12.68
N LYS A 157 25.25 -14.70 12.20
CA LYS A 157 26.09 -13.51 12.00
C LYS A 157 26.34 -12.74 13.31
N GLY A 158 25.78 -13.19 14.44
CA GLY A 158 26.00 -12.60 15.75
C GLY A 158 24.94 -11.57 16.18
N VAL A 159 23.85 -11.42 15.43
CA VAL A 159 22.69 -10.60 15.85
C VAL A 159 22.07 -11.27 17.08
N LYS A 160 21.99 -10.56 18.20
CA LYS A 160 21.40 -11.06 19.45
C LYS A 160 19.97 -10.58 19.62
N LYS A 161 19.70 -9.33 19.26
CA LYS A 161 18.38 -8.72 19.35
C LYS A 161 17.88 -8.34 17.96
N LEU A 162 16.81 -8.98 17.51
CA LEU A 162 16.22 -8.76 16.20
C LEU A 162 14.82 -8.15 16.34
N ALA A 163 14.56 -7.03 15.65
CA ALA A 163 13.21 -6.58 15.40
C ALA A 163 12.71 -7.10 14.06
N VAL A 164 11.47 -7.58 14.00
CA VAL A 164 10.79 -7.92 12.74
C VAL A 164 9.57 -7.04 12.54
N VAL A 165 9.46 -6.44 11.35
CA VAL A 165 8.38 -5.55 10.95
C VAL A 165 7.63 -6.19 9.79
N ALA A 166 6.30 -6.05 9.73
CA ALA A 166 5.46 -6.57 8.64
C ALA A 166 4.79 -5.45 7.80
N PRO A 167 5.51 -4.69 6.95
CA PRO A 167 4.96 -3.49 6.31
C PRO A 167 3.94 -3.78 5.20
N SER A 168 3.73 -5.03 4.78
CA SER A 168 2.65 -5.38 3.85
C SER A 168 1.28 -5.44 4.52
N PHE A 169 1.21 -5.38 5.86
CA PHE A 169 -0.01 -5.44 6.64
C PHE A 169 -0.23 -4.16 7.43
N THR A 170 -1.50 -3.76 7.57
CA THR A 170 -1.89 -2.58 8.36
C THR A 170 -2.58 -2.95 9.67
N ALA A 171 -2.95 -4.22 9.84
CA ALA A 171 -3.51 -4.78 11.06
C ALA A 171 -2.88 -6.16 11.29
N ASP A 172 -2.73 -6.54 12.56
CA ASP A 172 -2.17 -7.84 12.93
C ASP A 172 -3.07 -8.98 12.44
N CYS A 173 -2.44 -10.05 11.97
CA CYS A 173 -3.07 -11.27 11.48
C CYS A 173 -2.31 -12.51 11.98
N VAL A 174 -2.79 -13.69 11.62
CA VAL A 174 -2.16 -14.96 12.04
C VAL A 174 -0.71 -15.01 11.58
N GLU A 175 -0.43 -14.57 10.35
CA GLU A 175 0.91 -14.50 9.77
C GLU A 175 1.86 -13.57 10.53
N THR A 176 1.36 -12.52 11.20
CA THR A 176 2.23 -11.64 12.00
C THR A 176 2.43 -12.17 13.42
N LEU A 177 1.43 -12.82 14.00
CA LEU A 177 1.46 -13.26 15.40
C LEU A 177 2.09 -14.64 15.57
N GLU A 178 1.71 -15.60 14.73
CA GLU A 178 2.16 -16.99 14.82
C GLU A 178 3.47 -17.19 14.06
N GLU A 179 3.49 -16.92 12.75
CA GLU A 179 4.65 -17.19 11.90
C GLU A 179 5.87 -16.37 12.33
N LEU A 180 5.72 -15.06 12.53
CA LEU A 180 6.85 -14.22 12.98
C LEU A 180 7.08 -14.29 14.49
N GLY A 181 6.01 -14.32 15.28
CA GLY A 181 6.11 -14.17 16.74
C GLY A 181 6.44 -15.43 17.50
N ILE A 182 5.98 -16.59 17.01
CA ILE A 182 6.21 -17.90 17.63
C ILE A 182 7.30 -18.62 16.84
N THR A 183 7.03 -19.02 15.59
CA THR A 183 7.97 -19.82 14.80
C THR A 183 9.28 -19.06 14.53
N GLY A 184 9.18 -17.80 14.10
CA GLY A 184 10.37 -16.97 13.85
C GLY A 184 11.23 -16.76 15.09
N ARG A 185 10.61 -16.64 16.27
CA ARG A 185 11.33 -16.54 17.54
C ARG A 185 12.07 -17.83 17.86
N GLU A 186 11.38 -18.97 17.74
CA GLU A 186 11.98 -20.29 17.97
C GLU A 186 13.18 -20.51 17.04
N ASP A 187 13.06 -20.20 15.75
CA ASP A 187 14.15 -20.34 14.77
C ASP A 187 15.34 -19.43 15.09
N PHE A 188 15.08 -18.18 15.46
CA PHE A 188 16.11 -17.20 15.80
C PHE A 188 16.87 -17.57 17.07
N GLU A 189 16.16 -17.96 18.13
CA GLU A 189 16.75 -18.38 19.42
C GLU A 189 17.53 -19.70 19.26
N ALA A 190 16.97 -20.68 18.54
CA ALA A 190 17.65 -21.95 18.25
C ALA A 190 18.95 -21.76 17.44
N ALA A 191 19.02 -20.72 16.61
CA ALA A 191 20.21 -20.37 15.83
C ALA A 191 21.24 -19.53 16.60
N GLY A 192 20.98 -19.16 17.87
CA GLY A 192 21.91 -18.44 18.74
C GLY A 192 21.59 -16.95 18.97
N GLY A 193 20.42 -16.49 18.51
CA GLY A 193 19.83 -15.21 18.90
C GLY A 193 19.33 -15.23 20.34
N GLU A 194 19.05 -14.05 20.91
CA GLU A 194 18.62 -13.92 22.31
C GLU A 194 17.20 -13.33 22.44
N GLU A 195 16.82 -12.42 21.55
CA GLU A 195 15.53 -11.75 21.63
C GLU A 195 14.99 -11.41 20.23
N LEU A 196 13.77 -11.85 19.93
CA LEU A 196 13.01 -11.43 18.74
C LEU A 196 11.79 -10.60 19.14
N VAL A 197 11.78 -9.36 18.66
CA VAL A 197 10.71 -8.38 18.89
C VAL A 197 9.87 -8.24 17.64
N VAL A 198 8.61 -8.66 17.68
CA VAL A 198 7.64 -8.38 16.61
C VAL A 198 7.10 -6.98 16.80
N ILE A 199 7.28 -6.10 15.81
CA ILE A 199 6.68 -4.78 15.81
C ILE A 199 5.18 -4.93 15.46
N PRO A 200 4.26 -4.49 16.33
CA PRO A 200 2.83 -4.53 16.03
C PRO A 200 2.50 -3.75 14.76
N CYS A 201 1.50 -4.20 14.02
CA CYS A 201 0.98 -3.45 12.89
C CYS A 201 0.40 -2.09 13.34
N LEU A 202 0.03 -1.26 12.36
CA LEU A 202 -0.56 0.06 12.64
C LEU A 202 -1.89 -0.04 13.39
N ASN A 203 -2.64 -1.14 13.19
CA ASN A 203 -3.90 -1.48 13.83
C ASN A 203 -4.88 -0.29 13.80
N SER A 204 -5.58 -0.05 14.90
CA SER A 204 -6.47 1.10 15.09
C SER A 204 -5.77 2.30 15.70
N SER A 205 -4.44 2.45 15.54
CA SER A 205 -3.74 3.59 16.14
C SER A 205 -4.30 4.92 15.62
N GLU A 206 -4.58 5.84 16.54
CA GLU A 206 -5.21 7.11 16.20
C GLU A 206 -4.39 7.90 15.15
N HIS A 207 -3.07 7.86 15.26
CA HIS A 207 -2.17 8.49 14.30
C HIS A 207 -2.30 7.87 12.90
N TRP A 208 -2.37 6.53 12.79
CA TRP A 208 -2.57 5.88 11.50
C TRP A 208 -3.93 6.20 10.90
N VAL A 209 -5.00 6.15 11.68
CA VAL A 209 -6.36 6.44 11.20
C VAL A 209 -6.44 7.87 10.66
N LYS A 210 -5.87 8.85 11.37
CA LYS A 210 -5.79 10.24 10.90
C LYS A 210 -4.98 10.36 9.60
N ASN A 211 -3.83 9.71 9.54
CA ASN A 211 -2.96 9.72 8.36
C ASN A 211 -3.64 9.09 7.14
N LEU A 212 -4.31 7.94 7.31
CA LEU A 212 -5.06 7.29 6.24
C LEU A 212 -6.21 8.16 5.74
N ALA A 213 -6.98 8.77 6.64
CA ALA A 213 -8.05 9.69 6.26
C ALA A 213 -7.48 10.87 5.45
N GLN A 214 -6.30 11.37 5.81
CA GLN A 214 -5.63 12.42 5.05
C GLN A 214 -5.16 11.94 3.67
N ILE A 215 -4.58 10.74 3.56
CA ILE A 215 -4.23 10.13 2.26
C ILE A 215 -5.46 10.07 1.33
N VAL A 216 -6.59 9.64 1.87
CA VAL A 216 -7.85 9.54 1.11
C VAL A 216 -8.35 10.92 0.68
N ARG A 217 -8.28 11.94 1.56
CA ARG A 217 -8.66 13.32 1.19
C ARG A 217 -7.75 13.90 0.11
N GLU A 218 -6.44 13.68 0.20
CA GLU A 218 -5.47 14.11 -0.82
C GLU A 218 -5.82 13.46 -2.18
N HIS A 219 -6.08 12.15 -2.19
CA HIS A 219 -6.50 11.44 -3.40
C HIS A 219 -7.81 11.95 -3.99
N ILE A 220 -8.84 12.15 -3.15
CA ILE A 220 -10.14 12.67 -3.62
C ILE A 220 -9.97 14.07 -4.18
N ALA A 221 -9.18 14.95 -3.56
CA ALA A 221 -8.96 16.29 -4.09
C ALA A 221 -8.28 16.29 -5.47
N GLU A 222 -7.44 15.29 -5.74
CA GLU A 222 -6.79 15.10 -7.05
C GLU A 222 -7.75 14.51 -8.11
N THR A 223 -8.66 13.62 -7.72
CA THR A 223 -9.55 12.89 -8.65
C THR A 223 -10.95 13.49 -8.78
N ALA A 224 -11.41 14.28 -7.81
CA ALA A 224 -12.69 14.97 -7.81
C ALA A 224 -12.65 16.13 -8.81
N ARG A 225 -12.96 15.80 -10.06
CA ARG A 225 -13.69 16.71 -10.93
C ARG A 225 -15.10 16.16 -11.05
N ASP A 226 -15.96 16.49 -10.09
CA ASP A 226 -17.40 16.33 -10.31
C ASP A 226 -17.77 17.16 -11.55
N PRO A 227 -18.51 16.61 -12.54
CA PRO A 227 -18.99 17.40 -13.66
C PRO A 227 -19.74 18.66 -13.23
N ILE A 228 -20.48 18.63 -12.11
CA ILE A 228 -21.14 19.79 -11.52
C ILE A 228 -20.12 20.78 -10.97
N ASP A 229 -19.09 20.33 -10.23
CA ASP A 229 -18.03 21.22 -9.74
C ASP A 229 -17.24 21.85 -10.90
N ALA A 230 -17.02 21.09 -11.98
CA ALA A 230 -16.40 21.59 -13.21
C ALA A 230 -17.32 22.59 -13.94
N ILE A 231 -18.64 22.34 -13.97
CA ILE A 231 -19.65 23.25 -14.52
C ILE A 231 -19.75 24.52 -13.68
N GLN A 232 -19.81 24.44 -12.35
CA GLN A 232 -19.86 25.60 -11.45
C GLN A 232 -18.55 26.41 -11.52
N THR A 233 -17.40 25.73 -11.54
CA THR A 233 -16.09 26.39 -11.68
C THR A 233 -15.91 27.05 -13.06
N SER A 234 -16.47 26.46 -14.12
CA SER A 234 -16.48 27.08 -15.46
C SER A 234 -17.48 28.23 -15.58
N ARG A 235 -18.67 28.11 -14.95
CA ARG A 235 -19.69 29.17 -14.86
C ARG A 235 -19.16 30.39 -14.10
N ALA A 236 -18.50 30.19 -12.96
CA ALA A 236 -17.88 31.27 -12.18
C ALA A 236 -16.75 32.02 -12.92
N ARG A 237 -16.25 31.48 -14.04
CA ARG A 237 -15.21 32.10 -14.88
C ARG A 237 -15.76 32.80 -16.13
N GLN A 238 -17.07 32.77 -16.38
CA GLN A 238 -17.72 33.52 -17.46
C GLN A 238 -18.52 34.70 -16.88
N PRO A 239 -18.04 35.95 -16.97
CA PRO A 239 -18.83 37.11 -16.57
C PRO A 239 -20.11 37.20 -17.41
N GLY A 240 -21.28 37.28 -16.77
CA GLY A 240 -22.58 37.50 -17.43
C GLY A 240 -23.47 36.25 -17.62
N PHE A 241 -23.07 35.07 -17.16
CA PHE A 241 -23.90 33.85 -17.30
C PHE A 241 -25.13 33.83 -16.36
N GLU A 242 -25.04 34.49 -15.19
CA GLU A 242 -26.12 34.56 -14.20
C GLU A 242 -27.35 35.33 -14.71
N GLU A 243 -27.15 36.40 -15.49
CA GLU A 243 -28.25 37.21 -16.05
C GLU A 243 -29.02 36.49 -17.17
N MET A 244 -28.40 35.51 -17.85
CA MET A 244 -29.05 34.72 -18.91
C MET A 244 -29.95 33.59 -18.36
N GLU A 245 -29.64 33.03 -17.18
CA GLU A 245 -30.36 31.88 -16.62
C GLU A 245 -31.72 32.30 -16.02
N GLU A 246 -31.80 33.46 -15.35
CA GLU A 246 -33.07 33.97 -14.80
C GLU A 246 -34.09 34.29 -15.90
N ASP A 247 -33.66 34.97 -16.97
CA ASP A 247 -34.54 35.41 -18.05
C ASP A 247 -35.07 34.22 -18.87
N SER A 248 -34.22 33.22 -19.12
CA SER A 248 -34.58 32.01 -19.86
C SER A 248 -35.45 31.04 -19.07
N LEU A 249 -35.21 30.88 -17.75
CA LEU A 249 -36.04 30.05 -16.88
C LEU A 249 -37.42 30.67 -16.63
N GLN A 250 -37.52 31.99 -16.48
CA GLN A 250 -38.81 32.68 -16.38
C GLN A 250 -39.62 32.54 -17.68
N THR A 251 -38.98 32.68 -18.84
CA THR A 251 -39.64 32.53 -20.15
C THR A 251 -40.10 31.09 -20.41
N ALA A 252 -39.28 30.10 -20.03
CA ALA A 252 -39.62 28.68 -20.14
C ALA A 252 -40.75 28.27 -19.17
N ALA A 253 -40.75 28.80 -17.95
CA ALA A 253 -41.81 28.54 -16.97
C ALA A 253 -43.15 29.16 -17.40
N GLN A 254 -43.15 30.39 -17.94
CA GLN A 254 -44.34 31.05 -18.45
C GLN A 254 -44.93 30.35 -19.68
N SER A 255 -44.10 29.88 -20.62
CA SER A 255 -44.58 29.17 -21.81
C SER A 255 -45.17 27.78 -21.49
N ASN A 256 -44.61 27.08 -20.49
CA ASN A 256 -45.15 25.80 -20.02
C ASN A 256 -46.46 25.96 -19.22
N PHE A 257 -46.59 27.02 -18.42
CA PHE A 257 -47.84 27.34 -17.72
C PHE A 257 -48.98 27.69 -18.71
N GLN A 258 -48.67 28.45 -19.77
CA GLN A 258 -49.66 28.80 -20.80
C GLN A 258 -50.09 27.60 -21.66
N ARG A 259 -49.22 26.60 -21.84
CA ARG A 259 -49.58 25.31 -22.48
C ARG A 259 -50.45 24.43 -21.59
N ALA A 260 -50.18 24.39 -20.28
CA ALA A 260 -50.96 23.59 -19.34
C ALA A 260 -52.36 24.17 -19.06
N ALA A 261 -52.55 25.50 -19.19
CA ALA A 261 -53.84 26.16 -18.98
C ALA A 261 -54.78 26.14 -20.23
N ARG A 262 -54.33 25.57 -21.35
CA ARG A 262 -55.09 25.47 -22.62
C ARG A 262 -55.42 24.03 -23.04
N GLY A 263 -55.15 23.05 -22.19
CA GLY A 263 -55.62 21.66 -22.32
C GLY A 263 -56.63 21.35 -21.23
#